data_AF-A0A024UID2-F1
#
_entry.id   AF-A0A024UID2-F1
#
_cell.length_a   1.000
_cell.length_b   1.000
_cell.length_c   1.000
_cell.angle_alpha   90.00
_cell.angle_beta   90.00
_cell.angle_gamma   90.00
#
_symmetry.space_group_name_H-M   'P 1'
#
loop_
_entity.id
_entity.type
_entity.pdbx_description
1 polymer ?
#
loop_
_entity_poly.entity_id
_entity_poly.type
_entity_poly.pdbx_seq_one_letter_code
_entity_poly.pdbx_strand_id
1 'polypeptide(L)'
;MGVATFFHLSMPGFTTLRPLWAHRVPDRYLVVRAEWDNAPIYFHNVYAPVEAELRAAFFATIPRDFESNSRHIVGGDLNFPMDATLDTTSYHTRHNAGNAQCCEWLSSLHVVDAWRMKDPDAKVLSGPRGRTRLDYIFVDVELTAYFHQLSSFDSNAFHGDHITHSTVLASLPRVTLPANATTINFNFATSPSYPPSPARISAEFDCAWACVGSCGEGG
;
A
#
# COMPACT_ATOMS: atom_id res chain seq x y z
N MET A 1 4.08 1.47 -17.23
CA MET A 1 3.55 1.11 -15.89
C MET A 1 4.03 2.18 -14.95
N GLY A 2 3.22 2.65 -14.01
CA GLY A 2 3.66 3.67 -13.06
C GLY A 2 2.91 3.56 -11.75
N VAL A 3 3.51 4.08 -10.67
CA VAL A 3 2.83 4.20 -9.38
C VAL A 3 2.39 5.65 -9.16
N ALA A 4 1.19 5.84 -8.62
CA ALA A 4 0.66 7.15 -8.24
C ALA A 4 0.09 7.09 -6.82
N THR A 5 0.13 8.20 -6.10
CA THR A 5 -0.46 8.25 -4.75
C THR A 5 -1.32 9.50 -4.65
N PHE A 6 -2.59 9.32 -4.32
CA PHE A 6 -3.59 10.36 -4.22
C PHE A 6 -3.93 10.58 -2.76
N PHE A 7 -3.96 11.83 -2.33
CA PHE A 7 -4.32 12.19 -0.97
C PHE A 7 -5.55 13.09 -0.99
N HIS A 8 -6.53 12.80 -0.13
CA HIS A 8 -7.65 13.69 0.07
C HIS A 8 -7.24 14.92 0.88
N LEU A 9 -7.77 16.10 0.54
CA LEU A 9 -7.46 17.39 1.18
C LEU A 9 -7.67 17.40 2.70
N SER A 10 -8.58 16.56 3.21
CA SER A 10 -8.85 16.46 4.65
C SER A 10 -7.93 15.48 5.38
N MET A 11 -6.98 14.82 4.72
CA MET A 11 -6.03 13.94 5.40
C MET A 11 -5.20 14.74 6.43
N PRO A 12 -5.00 14.23 7.64
CA PRO A 12 -4.00 14.80 8.55
C PRO A 12 -2.66 14.97 7.84
N GLY A 13 -1.98 16.08 8.04
CA GLY A 13 -0.70 16.37 7.36
C GLY A 13 -0.81 16.62 5.85
N PHE A 14 -2.00 16.80 5.26
CA PHE A 14 -2.13 17.08 3.82
C PHE A 14 -1.31 18.31 3.40
N THR A 15 -1.33 19.37 4.20
CA THR A 15 -0.60 20.62 3.92
C THR A 15 0.92 20.49 4.04
N THR A 16 1.42 19.40 4.63
CA THR A 16 2.84 19.11 4.79
C THR A 16 3.33 17.99 3.86
N LEU A 17 2.48 17.53 2.93
CA LEU A 17 2.83 16.49 1.97
C LEU A 17 4.02 16.90 1.10
N ARG A 18 5.04 16.05 1.07
CA ARG A 18 6.21 16.21 0.23
C ARG A 18 6.63 14.87 -0.39
N PRO A 19 6.55 14.70 -1.72
CA PRO A 19 7.14 13.53 -2.37
C PRO A 19 8.66 13.57 -2.24
N LEU A 20 9.28 12.43 -1.89
CA LEU A 20 10.75 12.32 -1.83
C LEU A 20 11.28 11.74 -3.14
N TRP A 21 11.35 12.60 -4.15
CA TRP A 21 11.71 12.19 -5.52
C TRP A 21 13.08 11.51 -5.63
N ALA A 22 14.05 11.85 -4.77
CA ALA A 22 15.37 11.23 -4.75
C ALA A 22 15.34 9.76 -4.30
N HIS A 23 14.25 9.32 -3.67
CA HIS A 23 14.08 7.95 -3.19
C HIS A 23 13.21 7.08 -4.10
N ARG A 24 12.65 7.65 -5.16
CA ARG A 24 11.76 6.91 -6.06
C ARG A 24 12.55 5.88 -6.87
N VAL A 25 11.93 4.74 -7.13
CA VAL A 25 12.32 3.88 -8.24
C VAL A 25 11.31 4.16 -9.35
N PRO A 26 11.73 4.67 -10.52
CA PRO A 26 10.82 4.95 -11.62
C PRO A 26 9.87 3.78 -11.84
N ASP A 27 8.59 4.12 -11.99
CA ASP A 27 7.50 3.20 -12.31
C ASP A 27 7.15 2.14 -11.24
N ARG A 28 7.90 2.09 -10.13
CA ARG A 28 7.82 0.97 -9.17
C ARG A 28 7.75 1.37 -7.71
N TYR A 29 8.28 2.53 -7.35
CA TYR A 29 8.30 2.94 -5.96
C TYR A 29 8.20 4.45 -5.83
N LEU A 30 7.22 4.90 -5.05
CA LEU A 30 7.05 6.29 -4.64
C LEU A 30 6.94 6.36 -3.13
N VAL A 31 7.61 7.33 -2.52
CA VAL A 31 7.44 7.63 -1.09
C VAL A 31 7.11 9.10 -0.89
N VAL A 32 6.10 9.34 -0.06
CA VAL A 32 5.62 10.67 0.29
C VAL A 32 5.70 10.84 1.79
N ARG A 33 6.29 11.95 2.23
CA ARG A 33 6.35 12.35 3.64
C ARG A 33 5.17 13.28 3.96
N ALA A 34 4.60 13.14 5.13
CA ALA A 34 3.70 14.11 5.76
C ALA A 34 4.07 14.27 7.25
N GLU A 35 3.35 15.13 7.96
CA GLU A 35 3.48 15.29 9.41
C GLU A 35 2.12 15.12 10.09
N TRP A 36 2.05 14.19 11.05
CA TRP A 36 0.90 13.99 11.94
C TRP A 36 1.33 14.28 13.37
N ASP A 37 0.72 15.27 14.03
CA ASP A 37 1.03 15.66 15.42
C ASP A 37 2.54 15.83 15.70
N ASN A 38 3.25 16.50 14.79
CA ASN A 38 4.71 16.71 14.79
C ASN A 38 5.57 15.44 14.66
N ALA A 39 4.98 14.30 14.30
CA ALA A 39 5.71 13.09 13.93
C ALA A 39 5.72 12.92 12.39
N PRO A 40 6.87 12.59 11.77
CA PRO A 40 6.91 12.29 10.34
C PRO A 40 6.14 11.00 10.03
N ILE A 41 5.35 11.02 8.96
CA ILE A 41 4.66 9.85 8.44
C ILE A 41 5.06 9.63 6.99
N TYR A 42 5.37 8.38 6.65
CA TYR A 42 5.79 7.99 5.32
C TYR A 42 4.79 7.05 4.67
N PHE A 43 4.34 7.44 3.48
CA PHE A 43 3.45 6.67 2.63
C PHE A 43 4.28 6.08 1.49
N HIS A 44 4.43 4.75 1.47
CA HIS A 44 5.18 4.03 0.46
C HIS A 44 4.22 3.32 -0.49
N ASN A 45 4.28 3.68 -1.78
CA ASN A 45 3.61 2.95 -2.85
C ASN A 45 4.60 2.02 -3.54
N VAL A 46 4.30 0.73 -3.59
CA VAL A 46 5.16 -0.31 -4.14
C VAL A 46 4.46 -1.02 -5.29
N TYR A 47 5.13 -1.08 -6.44
CA TYR A 47 4.82 -2.00 -7.53
C TYR A 47 6.07 -2.85 -7.82
N ALA A 48 6.17 -3.96 -7.12
CA ALA A 48 7.34 -4.84 -7.21
C ALA A 48 7.41 -5.53 -8.59
N PRO A 49 8.60 -5.95 -9.05
CA PRO A 49 8.73 -6.68 -10.31
C PRO A 49 7.89 -7.96 -10.38
N VAL A 50 7.25 -8.17 -11.54
CA VAL A 50 6.56 -9.43 -11.87
C VAL A 50 7.60 -10.54 -12.04
N GLU A 51 8.75 -10.20 -12.63
CA GLU A 51 9.89 -11.08 -12.82
C GLU A 51 10.52 -11.44 -11.45
N ALA A 52 10.43 -12.72 -11.09
CA ALA A 52 10.81 -13.23 -9.78
C ALA A 52 12.28 -12.91 -9.44
N GLU A 53 13.16 -13.02 -10.43
CA GLU A 53 14.60 -12.77 -10.35
C GLU A 53 14.95 -11.30 -10.06
N LEU A 54 14.06 -10.35 -10.38
CA LEU A 54 14.31 -8.92 -10.17
C LEU A 54 13.87 -8.43 -8.78
N ARG A 55 12.98 -9.16 -8.10
CA ARG A 55 12.37 -8.73 -6.82
C ARG A 55 13.40 -8.52 -5.71
N ALA A 56 14.35 -9.44 -5.55
CA ALA A 56 15.37 -9.33 -4.50
C ALA A 56 16.21 -8.06 -4.64
N ALA A 57 16.67 -7.77 -5.85
CA ALA A 57 17.43 -6.55 -6.14
C ALA A 57 16.57 -5.29 -5.92
N PHE A 58 15.30 -5.32 -6.30
CA PHE A 58 14.37 -4.21 -6.08
C PHE A 58 14.16 -3.87 -4.59
N PHE A 59 13.87 -4.85 -3.73
CA PHE A 59 13.70 -4.58 -2.29
C PHE A 59 15.02 -4.20 -1.58
N ALA A 60 16.17 -4.50 -2.18
CA ALA A 60 17.46 -4.08 -1.68
C ALA A 60 17.78 -2.60 -1.99
N THR A 61 17.18 -2.01 -3.03
CA THR A 61 17.49 -0.63 -3.45
C THR A 61 16.58 0.44 -2.85
N ILE A 62 15.39 0.06 -2.36
CA ILE A 62 14.47 1.01 -1.75
C ILE A 62 14.96 1.45 -0.35
N PRO A 63 14.76 2.72 0.03
CA PRO A 63 15.34 3.32 1.23
C PRO A 63 14.85 2.68 2.53
N ARG A 64 15.71 2.74 3.54
CA ARG A 64 15.50 2.26 4.91
C ARG A 64 15.77 3.33 5.96
N ASP A 65 16.61 4.30 5.62
CA ASP A 65 17.05 5.35 6.53
C ASP A 65 16.06 6.51 6.51
N PHE A 66 15.18 6.54 7.52
CA PHE A 66 14.20 7.59 7.78
C PHE A 66 14.40 8.16 9.19
N GLU A 67 13.71 9.25 9.55
CA GLU A 67 13.78 9.83 10.89
C GLU A 67 13.42 8.78 11.97
N SER A 68 14.14 8.76 13.09
CA SER A 68 13.98 7.71 14.12
C SER A 68 12.60 7.68 14.79
N ASN A 69 11.84 8.78 14.74
CA ASN A 69 10.49 8.89 15.28
C ASN A 69 9.41 8.85 14.18
N SER A 70 9.77 8.46 12.95
CA SER A 70 8.80 8.35 11.87
C SER A 70 7.98 7.08 11.95
N ARG A 71 6.77 7.12 11.39
CA ARG A 71 5.93 5.93 11.21
C ARG A 71 5.66 5.73 9.72
N HIS A 72 5.41 4.49 9.36
CA HIS A 72 5.36 4.07 7.97
C HIS A 72 4.04 3.39 7.65
N ILE A 73 3.54 3.66 6.45
CA ILE A 73 2.41 2.98 5.83
C ILE A 73 2.86 2.57 4.45
N VAL A 74 2.97 1.27 4.23
CA VAL A 74 3.39 0.68 2.98
C VAL A 74 2.18 0.04 2.33
N GLY A 75 1.98 0.26 1.04
CA GLY A 75 1.13 -0.65 0.31
C GLY A 75 1.42 -0.72 -1.17
N GLY A 76 0.73 -1.65 -1.80
CA GLY A 76 0.77 -1.86 -3.23
C GLY A 76 0.88 -3.34 -3.57
N ASP A 77 1.27 -3.61 -4.80
CA ASP A 77 1.41 -4.95 -5.35
C ASP A 77 2.85 -5.45 -5.17
N LEU A 78 3.01 -6.44 -4.29
CA LEU A 78 4.31 -7.07 -4.04
C LEU A 78 4.66 -8.12 -5.11
N ASN A 79 3.72 -8.50 -5.97
CA ASN A 79 3.87 -9.53 -6.99
C ASN A 79 4.29 -10.92 -6.44
N PHE A 80 4.09 -11.14 -5.12
CA PHE A 80 4.16 -12.47 -4.53
C PHE A 80 3.28 -12.64 -3.28
N PRO A 81 2.86 -13.89 -2.99
CA PRO A 81 2.23 -14.24 -1.72
C PRO A 81 3.23 -14.17 -0.56
N MET A 82 2.91 -13.41 0.49
CA MET A 82 3.70 -13.34 1.73
C MET A 82 3.60 -14.65 2.51
N ASP A 83 2.39 -15.23 2.60
CA ASP A 83 2.15 -16.54 3.21
C ASP A 83 1.89 -17.63 2.13
N ALA A 84 2.76 -18.63 2.07
CA ALA A 84 2.68 -19.72 1.10
C ALA A 84 1.41 -20.60 1.23
N THR A 85 0.73 -20.55 2.38
CA THR A 85 -0.44 -21.38 2.69
C THR A 85 -1.74 -20.60 2.59
N LEU A 86 -1.72 -19.32 2.95
CA LEU A 86 -2.91 -18.47 3.03
C LEU A 86 -3.07 -17.52 1.83
N ASP A 87 -1.95 -17.08 1.25
CA ASP A 87 -1.93 -16.08 0.19
C ASP A 87 -1.85 -16.68 -1.21
N THR A 88 -1.95 -18.00 -1.35
CA THR A 88 -1.99 -18.65 -2.65
C THR A 88 -2.85 -19.92 -2.64
N THR A 89 -3.46 -20.21 -3.79
CA THR A 89 -4.13 -21.49 -4.08
C THR A 89 -3.15 -22.59 -4.44
N SER A 90 -1.96 -22.24 -4.94
CA SER A 90 -0.92 -23.19 -5.31
C SER A 90 0.46 -22.56 -5.09
N TYR A 91 1.30 -23.24 -4.32
CA TYR A 91 2.65 -22.77 -4.07
C TYR A 91 3.57 -23.06 -5.25
N HIS A 92 4.38 -22.06 -5.63
CA HIS A 92 5.45 -22.21 -6.62
C HIS A 92 6.72 -21.60 -6.04
N THR A 93 7.89 -22.21 -6.26
CA THR A 93 9.17 -21.74 -5.69
C THR A 93 9.51 -20.30 -6.08
N ARG A 94 9.17 -19.92 -7.32
CA ARG A 94 9.26 -18.54 -7.82
C ARG A 94 8.43 -17.52 -7.03
N HIS A 95 7.41 -17.93 -6.29
CA HIS A 95 6.65 -17.03 -5.42
C HIS A 95 7.54 -16.50 -4.29
N ASN A 96 8.53 -17.27 -3.82
CA ASN A 96 9.36 -16.84 -2.69
C ASN A 96 10.55 -15.91 -3.06
N ALA A 97 10.76 -15.63 -4.35
CA ALA A 97 11.91 -14.83 -4.78
C ALA A 97 11.80 -13.38 -4.28
N GLY A 98 12.81 -12.88 -3.57
CA GLY A 98 12.79 -11.54 -2.97
C GLY A 98 11.99 -11.41 -1.67
N ASN A 99 11.33 -12.48 -1.19
CA ASN A 99 10.54 -12.44 0.05
C ASN A 99 11.40 -12.05 1.25
N ALA A 100 12.62 -12.59 1.37
CA ALA A 100 13.54 -12.25 2.45
C ALA A 100 13.90 -10.75 2.46
N GLN A 101 14.28 -10.19 1.31
CA GLN A 101 14.63 -8.77 1.19
C GLN A 101 13.42 -7.86 1.45
N CYS A 102 12.23 -8.27 1.02
CA CYS A 102 10.98 -7.59 1.35
C CYS A 102 10.71 -7.62 2.85
N CYS A 103 10.81 -8.78 3.50
CA CYS A 103 10.62 -8.92 4.95
C CYS A 103 11.63 -8.09 5.74
N GLU A 104 12.90 -8.08 5.35
CA GLU A 104 13.93 -7.23 5.94
C GLU A 104 13.59 -5.74 5.79
N TRP A 105 13.08 -5.33 4.61
CA TRP A 105 12.66 -3.96 4.36
C TRP A 105 11.46 -3.56 5.23
N LEU A 106 10.38 -4.33 5.20
CA LEU A 106 9.19 -4.10 6.03
C LEU A 106 9.54 -4.07 7.53
N SER A 107 10.44 -4.97 7.97
CA SER A 107 10.91 -4.99 9.36
C SER A 107 11.68 -3.71 9.73
N SER A 108 12.52 -3.19 8.83
CA SER A 108 13.25 -1.93 9.07
C SER A 108 12.34 -0.70 9.16
N LEU A 109 11.12 -0.79 8.64
CA LEU A 109 10.09 0.24 8.74
C LEU A 109 9.12 0.01 9.93
N HIS A 110 9.30 -1.07 10.68
CA HIS A 110 8.43 -1.48 11.79
C HIS A 110 6.94 -1.62 11.42
N VAL A 111 6.65 -2.07 10.20
CA VAL A 111 5.28 -2.25 9.70
C VAL A 111 4.82 -3.72 9.75
N VAL A 112 3.52 -3.91 9.97
CA VAL A 112 2.85 -5.23 10.00
C VAL A 112 1.67 -5.27 9.03
N ASP A 113 1.31 -6.45 8.52
CA ASP A 113 0.14 -6.63 7.65
C ASP A 113 -1.15 -6.41 8.46
N ALA A 114 -1.76 -5.24 8.29
CA ALA A 114 -2.90 -4.80 9.09
C ALA A 114 -4.13 -5.71 8.92
N TRP A 115 -4.30 -6.32 7.73
CA TRP A 115 -5.35 -7.30 7.49
C TRP A 115 -5.09 -8.58 8.26
N ARG A 116 -3.88 -9.15 8.12
CA ARG A 116 -3.51 -10.44 8.72
C ARG A 116 -3.54 -10.38 10.25
N MET A 117 -3.27 -9.23 10.84
CA MET A 117 -3.38 -9.04 12.30
C MET A 117 -4.81 -9.23 12.82
N LYS A 118 -5.83 -8.92 12.02
CA LYS A 118 -7.24 -9.07 12.41
C LYS A 118 -7.82 -10.42 12.00
N ASP A 119 -7.45 -10.89 10.82
CA ASP A 119 -7.99 -12.10 10.21
C ASP A 119 -6.85 -13.09 9.88
N PRO A 120 -6.22 -13.69 10.92
CA PRO A 120 -4.95 -14.41 10.78
C PRO A 120 -5.03 -15.63 9.86
N ASP A 121 -6.17 -16.34 9.84
CA ASP A 121 -6.34 -17.57 9.07
C ASP A 121 -7.18 -17.37 7.79
N ALA A 122 -7.68 -16.15 7.55
CA ALA A 122 -8.53 -15.89 6.40
C ALA A 122 -7.74 -15.98 5.09
N LYS A 123 -8.34 -16.62 4.08
CA LYS A 123 -7.83 -16.64 2.71
C LYS A 123 -8.58 -15.61 1.87
N VAL A 124 -7.87 -14.58 1.46
CA VAL A 124 -8.36 -13.58 0.50
C VAL A 124 -7.31 -13.42 -0.59
N LEU A 125 -7.73 -13.45 -1.85
CA LEU A 125 -6.84 -13.50 -3.01
C LEU A 125 -7.12 -12.29 -3.88
N SER A 126 -6.18 -11.35 -3.91
CA SER A 126 -6.35 -10.05 -4.54
C SER A 126 -5.86 -9.97 -5.98
N GLY A 127 -4.96 -10.87 -6.37
CA GLY A 127 -4.34 -10.88 -7.68
C GLY A 127 -5.22 -11.50 -8.78
N PRO A 128 -4.70 -11.53 -10.01
CA PRO A 128 -5.48 -11.89 -11.19
C PRO A 128 -6.10 -13.28 -11.06
N ARG A 129 -7.37 -13.38 -11.46
CA ARG A 129 -8.14 -14.63 -11.46
C ARG A 129 -8.32 -15.25 -10.06
N GLY A 130 -8.09 -14.48 -8.99
CA GLY A 130 -8.31 -14.93 -7.60
C GLY A 130 -7.42 -16.11 -7.23
N ARG A 131 -6.14 -16.10 -7.61
CA ARG A 131 -5.20 -17.20 -7.34
C ARG A 131 -4.24 -16.93 -6.19
N THR A 132 -3.90 -15.66 -5.97
CA THR A 132 -2.88 -15.20 -5.04
C THR A 132 -3.33 -13.91 -4.36
N ARG A 133 -2.87 -13.64 -3.13
CA ARG A 133 -2.88 -12.31 -2.52
C ARG A 133 -1.57 -11.62 -2.87
N LEU A 134 -1.66 -10.53 -3.60
CA LEU A 134 -0.49 -9.77 -4.08
C LEU A 134 -0.50 -8.32 -3.55
N ASP A 135 -1.67 -7.83 -3.14
CA ASP A 135 -1.92 -6.45 -2.76
C ASP A 135 -2.01 -6.34 -1.23
N TYR A 136 -1.08 -5.60 -0.64
CA TYR A 136 -0.91 -5.52 0.80
C TYR A 136 -0.97 -4.09 1.29
N ILE A 137 -1.39 -3.93 2.54
CA ILE A 137 -1.26 -2.69 3.32
C ILE A 137 -0.57 -3.08 4.62
N PHE A 138 0.68 -2.66 4.75
CA PHE A 138 1.41 -2.73 6.00
C PHE A 138 1.38 -1.38 6.70
N VAL A 139 1.13 -1.42 7.99
CA VAL A 139 1.02 -0.22 8.82
C VAL A 139 1.97 -0.37 9.99
N ASP A 140 2.58 0.72 10.41
CA ASP A 140 3.37 0.80 11.64
C ASP A 140 2.70 0.05 12.79
N VAL A 141 3.51 -0.66 13.58
CA VAL A 141 3.01 -1.54 14.64
C VAL A 141 2.16 -0.82 15.68
N GLU A 142 2.54 0.41 16.08
CA GLU A 142 1.76 1.20 17.04
C GLU A 142 0.49 1.73 16.40
N LEU A 143 0.59 2.23 15.17
CA LEU A 143 -0.60 2.68 14.42
C LEU A 143 -1.61 1.55 14.27
N THR A 144 -1.14 0.34 13.99
CA THR A 144 -2.00 -0.85 13.90
C THR A 144 -2.63 -1.18 15.25
N ALA A 145 -1.82 -1.27 16.32
CA ALA A 145 -2.30 -1.68 17.64
C ALA A 145 -3.35 -0.72 18.21
N TYR A 146 -3.16 0.59 18.03
CA TYR A 146 -4.00 1.60 18.68
C TYR A 146 -5.08 2.19 17.77
N PHE A 147 -4.87 2.25 16.46
CA PHE A 147 -5.77 3.00 15.57
C PHE A 147 -6.45 2.13 14.50
N HIS A 148 -6.02 0.89 14.26
CA HIS A 148 -6.67 0.03 13.26
C HIS A 148 -8.13 -0.26 13.60
N GLN A 149 -9.02 -0.05 12.62
CA GLN A 149 -10.44 -0.33 12.75
C GLN A 149 -10.88 -1.51 11.90
N LEU A 150 -10.51 -1.46 10.62
CA LEU A 150 -10.98 -2.38 9.62
C LEU A 150 -9.98 -2.44 8.48
N SER A 151 -9.85 -3.63 7.90
CA SER A 151 -9.35 -3.79 6.54
C SER A 151 -10.41 -4.54 5.74
N SER A 152 -10.51 -4.30 4.44
CA SER A 152 -11.46 -4.95 3.55
C SER A 152 -10.84 -5.23 2.18
N PHE A 153 -11.42 -6.17 1.46
CA PHE A 153 -11.11 -6.44 0.07
C PHE A 153 -12.40 -6.36 -0.73
N ASP A 154 -12.41 -5.49 -1.74
CA ASP A 154 -13.61 -5.15 -2.49
C ASP A 154 -13.35 -5.28 -3.99
N SER A 155 -14.39 -5.63 -4.76
CA SER A 155 -14.27 -5.70 -6.22
C SER A 155 -13.79 -4.38 -6.79
N ASN A 156 -12.86 -4.46 -7.74
CA ASN A 156 -12.31 -3.27 -8.37
C ASN A 156 -13.37 -2.59 -9.25
N ALA A 157 -13.69 -1.33 -8.91
CA ALA A 157 -14.68 -0.53 -9.62
C ALA A 157 -14.20 -0.04 -11.00
N PHE A 158 -12.92 -0.24 -11.33
CA PHE A 158 -12.23 0.36 -12.47
C PHE A 158 -11.69 -0.68 -13.47
N HIS A 159 -12.28 -1.88 -13.47
CA HIS A 159 -11.95 -2.97 -14.41
C HIS A 159 -10.48 -3.45 -14.39
N GLY A 160 -9.72 -3.20 -13.32
CA GLY A 160 -8.47 -3.92 -13.08
C GLY A 160 -8.73 -5.39 -12.76
N ASP A 161 -7.78 -6.26 -13.06
CA ASP A 161 -7.85 -7.70 -12.79
C ASP A 161 -7.49 -8.09 -11.35
N HIS A 162 -7.06 -7.10 -10.55
CA HIS A 162 -6.90 -7.19 -9.10
C HIS A 162 -8.12 -6.62 -8.37
N ILE A 163 -8.40 -7.11 -7.17
CA ILE A 163 -9.39 -6.51 -6.25
C ILE A 163 -8.71 -5.44 -5.37
N THR A 164 -9.49 -4.49 -4.85
CA THR A 164 -8.97 -3.39 -4.03
C THR A 164 -8.85 -3.80 -2.58
N HIS A 165 -7.66 -3.63 -1.99
CA HIS A 165 -7.46 -3.73 -0.54
C HIS A 165 -7.67 -2.34 0.09
N SER A 166 -8.40 -2.26 1.19
CA SER A 166 -8.56 -1.06 2.01
C SER A 166 -8.16 -1.31 3.45
N THR A 167 -7.61 -0.30 4.11
CA THR A 167 -7.42 -0.26 5.58
C THR A 167 -7.90 1.06 6.12
N VAL A 168 -8.51 1.03 7.30
CA VAL A 168 -9.07 2.18 8.04
C VAL A 168 -8.36 2.33 9.37
N LEU A 169 -7.75 3.50 9.56
CA LEU A 169 -7.21 3.96 10.84
C LEU A 169 -8.13 5.03 11.44
N ALA A 170 -8.29 5.00 12.76
CA ALA A 170 -9.02 5.99 13.55
C ALA A 170 -8.22 7.28 13.74
N SER A 171 -8.90 8.39 14.02
CA SER A 171 -8.28 9.64 14.50
C SER A 171 -7.92 9.63 15.98
N LEU A 172 -8.52 8.73 16.77
CA LEU A 172 -8.27 8.58 18.20
C LEU A 172 -7.91 7.14 18.52
N PRO A 173 -7.02 6.89 19.49
CA PRO A 173 -6.63 5.54 19.86
C PRO A 173 -7.83 4.78 20.45
N ARG A 174 -7.87 3.46 20.25
CA ARG A 174 -8.83 2.56 20.88
C ARG A 174 -8.62 2.54 22.39
N VAL A 175 -9.27 3.46 23.10
CA VAL A 175 -9.74 3.24 24.47
C VAL A 175 -11.20 2.78 24.33
N THR A 176 -11.60 1.74 25.06
CA THR A 176 -12.84 0.98 24.84
C THR A 176 -14.12 1.86 24.76
N LEU A 177 -14.65 2.04 23.53
CA LEU A 177 -15.99 2.50 23.05
C LEU A 177 -16.44 3.99 23.25
N PRO A 178 -17.36 4.55 22.42
CA PRO A 178 -17.69 4.26 21.01
C PRO A 178 -17.61 5.49 20.05
N ALA A 179 -17.50 5.16 18.76
CA ALA A 179 -17.98 5.86 17.56
C ALA A 179 -17.79 7.38 17.44
N ASN A 180 -16.57 7.80 17.08
CA ASN A 180 -16.32 8.95 16.18
C ASN A 180 -15.00 8.68 15.46
N ALA A 181 -15.04 7.81 14.47
CA ALA A 181 -13.88 7.43 13.69
C ALA A 181 -13.73 8.35 12.48
N THR A 182 -12.62 9.07 12.39
CA THR A 182 -12.19 9.63 11.12
C THR A 182 -11.55 8.52 10.30
N THR A 183 -12.17 8.13 9.19
CA THR A 183 -11.71 7.04 8.33
C THR A 183 -10.57 7.50 7.42
N ILE A 184 -9.36 6.94 7.56
CA ILE A 184 -8.32 7.02 6.53
C ILE A 184 -8.42 5.77 5.65
N ASN A 185 -8.95 5.87 4.42
CA ASN A 185 -9.04 4.75 3.48
C ASN A 185 -7.83 4.70 2.55
N PHE A 186 -7.14 3.57 2.50
CA PHE A 186 -6.12 3.35 1.48
C PHE A 186 -6.66 2.49 0.34
N ASN A 187 -7.07 3.09 -0.79
CA ASN A 187 -7.53 2.32 -1.95
C ASN A 187 -6.38 2.07 -2.93
N PHE A 188 -6.17 0.82 -3.33
CA PHE A 188 -5.27 0.45 -4.42
C PHE A 188 -6.09 0.21 -5.68
N ALA A 189 -6.10 1.18 -6.59
CA ALA A 189 -6.89 1.15 -7.82
C ALA A 189 -6.12 1.82 -8.95
N THR A 190 -6.31 1.34 -10.18
CA THR A 190 -5.61 1.80 -11.39
C THR A 190 -6.32 2.96 -12.12
N SER A 191 -5.69 4.14 -12.16
CA SER A 191 -5.94 5.34 -12.99
C SER A 191 -7.12 6.28 -12.61
N PRO A 192 -7.04 7.62 -12.87
CA PRO A 192 -7.87 8.62 -12.22
C PRO A 192 -8.98 9.19 -13.11
N SER A 193 -10.24 9.17 -12.65
CA SER A 193 -11.18 10.27 -12.92
C SER A 193 -12.42 10.24 -12.00
N TYR A 194 -12.76 11.41 -11.46
CA TYR A 194 -14.00 11.86 -10.78
C TYR A 194 -14.05 11.87 -9.22
N PRO A 195 -14.76 12.86 -8.62
CA PRO A 195 -14.43 13.49 -7.35
C PRO A 195 -15.02 12.75 -6.14
N PRO A 196 -14.43 12.93 -4.96
CA PRO A 196 -14.86 12.26 -3.74
C PRO A 196 -16.19 12.81 -3.21
N SER A 197 -17.06 11.89 -2.80
CA SER A 197 -18.20 12.16 -1.93
C SER A 197 -17.73 12.74 -0.58
N PRO A 198 -18.45 13.71 0.02
CA PRO A 198 -18.00 14.43 1.20
C PRO A 198 -18.20 13.57 2.46
N ALA A 199 -17.17 12.80 2.86
CA ALA A 199 -16.88 12.34 4.24
C ALA A 199 -15.75 11.28 4.31
N ARG A 200 -14.86 11.19 3.31
CA ARG A 200 -13.77 10.21 3.31
C ARG A 200 -12.42 10.91 3.30
N ILE A 201 -11.56 10.57 4.26
CA ILE A 201 -10.13 10.83 4.15
C ILE A 201 -9.56 9.59 3.47
N SER A 202 -9.00 9.73 2.29
CA SER A 202 -8.35 8.62 1.59
C SER A 202 -6.92 8.99 1.22
N ALA A 203 -6.04 8.00 1.32
CA ALA A 203 -4.71 8.02 0.72
C ALA A 203 -4.68 6.83 -0.25
N GLU A 204 -5.06 7.06 -1.50
CA GLU A 204 -5.13 6.00 -2.50
C GLU A 204 -3.75 5.78 -3.11
N PHE A 205 -3.35 4.53 -3.24
CA PHE A 205 -2.05 4.11 -3.73
C PHE A 205 -2.28 3.30 -5.01
N ASP A 206 -2.11 3.94 -6.15
CA ASP A 206 -2.40 3.39 -7.46
C ASP A 206 -1.14 2.73 -8.07
N CYS A 207 -1.29 1.54 -8.62
CA CYS A 207 -0.33 0.91 -9.55
C CYS A 207 -0.92 0.94 -10.97
N ALA A 208 -0.80 2.07 -11.69
CA ALA A 208 -1.48 2.26 -12.97
C ALA A 208 -0.80 1.50 -14.13
N TRP A 209 -1.60 0.70 -14.83
CA TRP A 209 -1.37 0.26 -16.22
C TRP A 209 -1.60 1.44 -17.18
N ALA A 210 -0.74 2.46 -17.13
CA ALA A 210 -0.73 3.47 -18.18
C ALA A 210 -0.03 2.87 -19.42
N CYS A 211 -0.83 2.35 -20.35
CA CYS A 211 -0.47 2.32 -21.76
C CYS A 211 -0.25 3.78 -22.19
N VAL A 212 0.98 4.28 -22.07
CA VAL A 212 1.41 5.46 -22.81
C VAL A 212 1.64 5.01 -24.25
N GLY A 213 0.54 4.78 -24.96
CA GLY A 213 0.54 4.60 -26.41
C GLY A 213 0.63 5.97 -27.06
N SER A 214 1.73 6.21 -27.77
CA SER A 214 1.94 7.33 -28.66
C SER A 214 0.69 7.68 -29.49
N CYS A 215 0.24 8.93 -29.38
CA CYS A 215 -0.24 9.73 -30.50
C CYS A 215 0.48 11.07 -30.29
N GLY A 216 1.60 11.36 -30.94
CA GLY A 216 1.74 11.39 -32.39
C GLY A 216 1.44 12.82 -32.83
N GLU A 217 2.48 13.64 -32.91
CA GLU A 217 2.45 14.87 -33.71
C GLU A 217 2.05 14.52 -35.16
N GLY A 218 1.25 15.39 -35.79
CA GLY A 218 1.12 15.45 -37.25
C GLY A 218 -0.30 15.32 -37.79
N GLY A 219 -0.87 16.46 -38.20
CA GLY A 219 -2.12 16.58 -38.96
C GLY A 219 -2.70 17.98 -38.86
#